data_AF-A0A7S3A3L5-F1
#
_entry.id   AF-A0A7S3A3L5-F1
#
_cell.length_a   1.000
_cell.length_b   1.000
_cell.length_c   1.000
_cell.angle_alpha   90.00
_cell.angle_beta   90.00
_cell.angle_gamma   90.00
#
_symmetry.space_group_name_H-M   'P 1'
#
loop_
_entity.id
_entity.type
_entity.pdbx_description
1 polymer ?
#
loop_
_entity_poly.entity_id
_entity_poly.type
_entity_poly.pdbx_seq_one_letter_code
_entity_poly.pdbx_strand_id
1 'polypeptide(L)'
;MYNSYREYSEPLLKAAAKLQDHLYIIGRRKATGKKVLDNPKYTAYLLGRFFCYVEVFKQLSPSMAFGKPRRDRIFSNILGRIQVILAMDNSELVQLYGGDNCSSNIENPFKIPSQEQASLGQLMLRERWLEYNFRGGSPHKTSSYAHSGVHFPEFTELLEENSEFSRWFGPLVEALNPDHVIGASDSQNLRLGLFQTALVDLVDFLDPAPMCTIIPAYRRRRLYTPPRMVHTKLPQTLANIYSEEADQRDGMLPQFHGVPNTVDVFVSGPTGVGSTFHTKVSNVIGDCPYSHRVLLALEEKQVSYNLITIDRKLRPSWYYNVHPEAKVRLDEDLCAGAQGMGMGMESTRGYICPDAQTTNTG
;
A
#
# COMPACT_ATOMS: atom_id res chain seq x y z
N MET A 1 -21.12 -0.02 -15.36
CA MET A 1 -20.49 -0.70 -14.20
C MET A 1 -19.21 -0.03 -13.70
N TYR A 2 -18.29 0.45 -14.56
CA TYR A 2 -17.04 1.09 -14.10
C TYR A 2 -17.24 2.37 -13.26
N ASN A 3 -18.29 3.15 -13.52
CA ASN A 3 -18.55 4.41 -12.80
C ASN A 3 -18.94 4.19 -11.33
N SER A 4 -19.77 3.18 -11.04
CA SER A 4 -20.21 2.87 -9.67
C SER A 4 -19.04 2.43 -8.78
N TYR A 5 -18.10 1.64 -9.31
CA TYR A 5 -16.91 1.26 -8.56
C TYR A 5 -16.09 2.48 -8.12
N ARG A 6 -15.83 3.41 -9.04
CA ARG A 6 -15.01 4.59 -8.76
C ARG A 6 -15.64 5.45 -7.67
N GLU A 7 -16.96 5.60 -7.72
CA GLU A 7 -17.74 6.38 -6.77
C GLU A 7 -17.60 5.87 -5.32
N TYR A 8 -17.60 4.56 -5.10
CA TYR A 8 -17.49 3.98 -3.75
C TYR A 8 -16.06 3.68 -3.30
N SER A 9 -15.16 3.36 -4.24
CA SER A 9 -13.75 3.08 -3.94
C SER A 9 -12.97 4.34 -3.58
N GLU A 10 -13.33 5.50 -4.14
CA GLU A 10 -12.63 6.76 -3.90
C GLU A 10 -12.70 7.23 -2.42
N PRO A 11 -13.86 7.21 -1.73
CA PRO A 11 -13.92 7.52 -0.30
C PRO A 11 -13.07 6.57 0.56
N LEU A 12 -13.11 5.26 0.28
CA LEU A 12 -12.30 4.26 0.99
C LEU A 12 -10.80 4.52 0.77
N LEU A 13 -10.38 4.76 -0.47
CA LEU A 13 -9.00 5.11 -0.83
C LEU A 13 -8.53 6.37 -0.07
N LYS A 14 -9.35 7.43 -0.08
CA LYS A 14 -9.04 8.69 0.62
C LYS A 14 -8.92 8.48 2.13
N ALA A 15 -9.80 7.68 2.72
CA ALA A 15 -9.75 7.35 4.14
C ALA A 15 -8.50 6.53 4.49
N ALA A 16 -8.21 5.47 3.72
CA ALA A 16 -7.04 4.62 3.91
C ALA A 16 -5.74 5.42 3.79
N ALA A 17 -5.60 6.25 2.76
CA ALA A 17 -4.41 7.07 2.55
C ALA A 17 -4.21 8.12 3.64
N LYS A 18 -5.30 8.76 4.09
CA LYS A 18 -5.24 9.76 5.16
C LYS A 18 -4.89 9.12 6.51
N LEU A 19 -5.45 7.93 6.80
CA LEU A 19 -5.11 7.16 7.98
C LEU A 19 -3.64 6.72 7.94
N GLN A 20 -3.16 6.19 6.81
CA GLN A 20 -1.77 5.79 6.64
C GLN A 20 -0.80 6.95 6.89
N ASP A 21 -1.05 8.11 6.27
CA ASP A 21 -0.19 9.31 6.42
C ASP A 21 -0.16 9.78 7.89
N HIS A 22 -1.30 9.74 8.57
CA HIS A 22 -1.39 10.07 9.99
C HIS A 22 -0.60 9.09 10.87
N LEU A 23 -0.77 7.78 10.66
CA LEU A 23 0.00 6.75 11.37
C LEU A 23 1.50 6.89 11.10
N TYR A 24 1.89 7.23 9.87
CA TYR A 24 3.28 7.47 9.50
C TYR A 24 3.89 8.62 10.30
N ILE A 25 3.14 9.72 10.46
CA ILE A 25 3.57 10.86 11.28
C ILE A 25 3.75 10.43 12.74
N ILE A 26 2.84 9.62 13.29
CA ILE A 26 2.94 9.07 14.65
C ILE A 26 4.23 8.24 14.79
N GLY A 27 4.42 7.25 13.92
CA GLY A 27 5.59 6.36 13.95
C GLY A 27 6.92 7.11 13.78
N ARG A 28 6.97 8.07 12.85
CA ARG A 28 8.16 8.89 12.61
C ARG A 28 8.50 9.79 13.79
N ARG A 29 7.50 10.44 14.40
CA ARG A 29 7.74 11.33 15.55
C ARG A 29 8.28 10.55 16.75
N LYS A 30 7.74 9.34 17.00
CA LYS A 30 8.27 8.42 18.01
C LYS A 30 9.75 8.14 17.78
N ALA A 31 10.15 7.82 16.56
CA ALA A 31 11.56 7.59 16.21
C ALA A 31 12.46 8.82 16.43
N THR A 32 11.90 10.03 16.39
CA THR A 32 12.65 11.28 16.63
C THR A 32 12.60 11.79 18.07
N GLY A 33 11.85 11.13 18.97
CA GLY A 33 11.67 11.57 20.37
C GLY A 33 10.94 12.91 20.54
N LYS A 34 10.31 13.45 19.48
CA LYS A 34 9.55 14.70 19.56
C LYS A 34 8.19 14.43 20.18
N LYS A 35 7.78 15.23 21.18
CA LYS A 35 6.43 15.18 21.77
C LYS A 35 5.40 15.25 20.64
N VAL A 36 4.56 14.22 20.56
CA VAL A 36 3.50 14.16 19.55
C VAL A 36 2.38 15.08 20.03
N LEU A 37 2.13 16.17 19.30
CA LEU A 37 0.85 16.85 19.39
C LEU A 37 -0.16 15.99 18.62
N ASP A 38 -0.49 14.83 19.18
CA ASP A 38 -1.51 13.95 18.62
C ASP A 38 -2.80 14.16 19.38
N ASN A 39 -3.87 14.31 18.62
CA ASN A 39 -5.20 14.30 19.19
C ASN A 39 -5.73 12.86 19.09
N PRO A 40 -5.84 12.10 20.19
CA PRO A 40 -6.30 10.71 20.15
C PRO A 40 -7.71 10.60 19.55
N LYS A 41 -8.57 11.62 19.77
CA LYS A 41 -9.89 11.72 19.13
C LYS A 41 -9.77 11.76 17.60
N TYR A 42 -8.76 12.44 17.06
CA TYR A 42 -8.54 12.52 15.62
C TYR A 42 -8.06 11.20 15.02
N THR A 43 -7.16 10.49 15.70
CA THR A 43 -6.73 9.14 15.31
C THR A 43 -7.91 8.16 15.33
N ALA A 44 -8.72 8.18 16.40
CA ALA A 44 -9.94 7.38 16.51
C ALA A 44 -10.95 7.71 15.40
N TYR A 45 -11.13 8.99 15.08
CA TYR A 45 -11.97 9.44 13.97
C TYR A 45 -11.48 8.89 12.62
N LEU A 46 -10.17 8.92 12.33
CA LEU A 46 -9.64 8.40 11.06
C LEU A 46 -9.84 6.88 10.96
N LEU A 47 -9.66 6.15 12.06
CA LEU A 47 -9.97 4.71 12.14
C LEU A 47 -11.45 4.44 11.91
N GLY A 48 -12.33 5.13 12.64
CA GLY A 48 -13.78 5.03 12.48
C GLY A 48 -14.22 5.34 11.05
N ARG A 49 -13.66 6.38 10.44
CA ARG A 49 -13.93 6.77 9.05
C ARG A 49 -13.45 5.71 8.06
N PHE A 50 -12.31 5.08 8.29
CA PHE A 50 -11.85 3.96 7.49
C PHE A 50 -12.83 2.78 7.59
N PHE A 51 -13.21 2.37 8.80
CA PHE A 51 -14.18 1.30 9.01
C PHE A 51 -15.56 1.62 8.43
N CYS A 52 -15.99 2.87 8.50
CA CYS A 52 -17.22 3.35 7.87
C CYS A 52 -17.27 2.97 6.40
N TYR A 53 -16.22 3.30 5.64
CA TYR A 53 -16.20 3.01 4.20
C TYR A 53 -15.95 1.53 3.91
N VAL A 54 -15.30 0.78 4.81
CA VAL A 54 -15.24 -0.68 4.70
C VAL A 54 -16.65 -1.28 4.84
N GLU A 55 -17.46 -0.80 5.78
CA GLU A 55 -18.84 -1.27 5.96
C GLU A 55 -19.75 -0.87 4.80
N VAL A 56 -19.65 0.37 4.30
CA VAL A 56 -20.32 0.78 3.05
C VAL A 56 -19.93 -0.17 1.92
N PHE A 57 -18.64 -0.46 1.78
CA PHE A 57 -18.16 -1.33 0.72
C PHE A 57 -18.70 -2.76 0.87
N LYS A 58 -18.75 -3.31 2.09
CA LYS A 58 -19.31 -4.65 2.36
C LYS A 58 -20.80 -4.73 2.01
N GLN A 59 -21.58 -3.71 2.37
CA GLN A 59 -23.01 -3.66 2.04
C GLN A 59 -23.26 -3.62 0.53
N LEU A 60 -22.34 -2.99 -0.21
CA LEU A 60 -22.37 -2.90 -1.66
C LEU A 60 -21.64 -4.07 -2.36
N SER A 61 -21.00 -4.98 -1.62
CA SER A 61 -20.20 -6.08 -2.18
C SER A 61 -20.95 -6.98 -3.17
N PRO A 62 -22.27 -7.28 -3.01
CA PRO A 62 -23.00 -8.07 -4.00
C PRO A 62 -23.11 -7.39 -5.37
N SER A 63 -23.04 -6.06 -5.41
CA SER A 63 -23.11 -5.26 -6.65
C SER A 63 -21.74 -4.81 -7.17
N MET A 64 -20.71 -4.84 -6.32
CA MET A 64 -19.34 -4.47 -6.66
C MET A 64 -18.51 -5.68 -7.07
N ALA A 65 -18.63 -6.09 -8.33
CA ALA A 65 -17.55 -6.83 -8.97
C ALA A 65 -16.47 -5.82 -9.39
N PHE A 66 -15.21 -6.01 -9.03
CA PHE A 66 -14.05 -5.25 -9.57
C PHE A 66 -13.80 -5.56 -11.07
N GLY A 67 -14.84 -6.01 -11.78
CA GLY A 67 -14.85 -6.53 -13.13
C GLY A 67 -14.27 -7.93 -13.27
N LYS A 68 -13.61 -8.47 -12.23
CA LYS A 68 -12.92 -9.77 -12.25
C LYS A 68 -12.94 -10.42 -10.86
N PRO A 69 -13.36 -11.70 -10.72
CA PRO A 69 -13.37 -12.43 -9.45
C PRO A 69 -12.02 -12.44 -8.71
N ARG A 70 -10.91 -12.37 -9.45
CA ARG A 70 -9.56 -12.33 -8.88
C ARG A 70 -9.30 -11.05 -8.09
N ARG A 71 -9.71 -9.89 -8.62
CA ARG A 71 -9.55 -8.60 -7.95
C ARG A 71 -10.39 -8.54 -6.67
N ASP A 72 -11.60 -9.10 -6.71
CA ASP A 72 -12.46 -9.23 -5.53
C ASP A 72 -11.76 -10.04 -4.43
N ARG A 73 -11.09 -11.13 -4.82
CA ARG A 73 -10.30 -11.97 -3.89
C ARG A 73 -9.09 -11.22 -3.32
N ILE A 74 -8.34 -10.49 -4.14
CA ILE A 74 -7.20 -9.67 -3.67
C ILE A 74 -7.68 -8.63 -2.67
N PHE A 75 -8.72 -7.89 -3.02
CA PHE A 75 -9.30 -6.88 -2.16
C PHE A 75 -9.75 -7.46 -0.82
N SER A 76 -10.48 -8.58 -0.87
CA SER A 76 -10.94 -9.30 0.32
C SER A 76 -9.78 -9.78 1.18
N ASN A 77 -8.70 -10.26 0.57
CA ASN A 77 -7.48 -10.67 1.29
C ASN A 77 -6.78 -9.48 1.96
N ILE A 78 -6.69 -8.33 1.29
CA ILE A 78 -6.10 -7.11 1.86
C ILE A 78 -6.94 -6.62 3.05
N LEU A 79 -8.26 -6.53 2.90
CA LEU A 79 -9.15 -6.14 4.00
C LEU A 79 -9.12 -7.15 5.14
N GLY A 80 -9.12 -8.45 4.83
CA GLY A 80 -8.98 -9.51 5.82
C GLY A 80 -7.68 -9.40 6.61
N ARG A 81 -6.56 -9.14 5.92
CA ARG A 81 -5.25 -8.89 6.55
C ARG A 81 -5.30 -7.69 7.49
N ILE A 82 -5.91 -6.57 7.08
CA ILE A 82 -6.09 -5.38 7.95
C ILE A 82 -6.90 -5.75 9.20
N GLN A 83 -8.03 -6.43 9.03
CA GLN A 83 -8.90 -6.83 10.14
C GLN A 83 -8.18 -7.75 11.13
N VAL A 84 -7.41 -8.71 10.61
CA VAL A 84 -6.62 -9.68 11.37
C VAL A 84 -5.50 -8.98 12.14
N ILE A 85 -4.74 -8.07 11.51
CA ILE A 85 -3.69 -7.28 12.19
C ILE A 85 -4.26 -6.49 13.38
N LEU A 86 -5.45 -5.92 13.23
CA LEU A 86 -6.09 -5.15 14.29
C LEU A 86 -6.74 -6.04 15.36
N ALA A 87 -7.24 -7.23 15.03
CA ALA A 87 -7.94 -8.09 15.98
C ALA A 87 -7.04 -9.03 16.79
N MET A 88 -5.97 -9.55 16.18
CA MET A 88 -5.09 -10.56 16.79
C MET A 88 -4.37 -10.05 18.04
N ASP A 89 -3.91 -10.97 18.88
CA ASP A 89 -2.99 -10.66 19.98
C ASP A 89 -1.55 -10.49 19.50
N ASN A 90 -0.74 -9.70 20.23
CA ASN A 90 0.65 -9.43 19.84
C ASN A 90 1.50 -10.70 19.77
N SER A 91 1.28 -11.66 20.67
CA SER A 91 1.98 -12.96 20.65
C SER A 91 1.71 -13.73 19.36
N GLU A 92 0.46 -13.73 18.89
CA GLU A 92 0.08 -14.38 17.65
C GLU A 92 0.62 -13.61 16.43
N LEU A 93 0.63 -12.26 16.48
CA LEU A 93 1.21 -11.45 15.41
C LEU A 93 2.70 -11.70 15.26
N VAL A 94 3.43 -11.79 16.37
CA VAL A 94 4.87 -12.09 16.38
C VAL A 94 5.14 -13.47 15.80
N GLN A 95 4.32 -14.48 16.15
CA GLN A 95 4.41 -15.82 15.55
C GLN A 95 4.13 -15.81 14.04
N LEU A 96 3.12 -15.07 13.61
CA LEU A 96 2.70 -15.02 12.20
C LEU A 96 3.71 -14.30 11.31
N TYR A 97 4.35 -13.25 11.83
CA TYR A 97 5.27 -12.39 11.08
C TYR A 97 6.76 -12.60 11.42
N GLY A 98 7.08 -13.62 12.22
CA GLY A 98 8.45 -14.07 12.48
C GLY A 98 9.30 -13.08 13.30
N GLY A 99 8.70 -12.40 14.27
CA GLY A 99 9.46 -11.52 15.17
C GLY A 99 10.19 -12.29 16.26
N ASP A 100 11.43 -11.91 16.57
CA ASP A 100 12.17 -12.48 17.69
C ASP A 100 11.53 -12.07 19.04
N ASN A 101 11.24 -13.08 19.87
CA ASN A 101 10.83 -13.05 21.29
C ASN A 101 10.47 -11.68 21.89
N CYS A 102 9.24 -11.22 21.68
CA CYS A 102 8.68 -10.08 22.39
C CYS A 102 7.92 -10.52 23.67
N SER A 103 8.18 -9.85 24.79
CA SER A 103 7.52 -10.05 26.09
C SER A 103 6.00 -9.76 26.02
N SER A 104 5.21 -10.62 26.68
CA SER A 104 3.75 -10.72 26.58
C SER A 104 2.93 -9.72 27.40
N ASN A 105 3.54 -8.89 28.25
CA ASN A 105 2.80 -8.10 29.26
C ASN A 105 2.55 -6.64 28.88
N ILE A 106 2.68 -6.31 27.60
CA ILE A 106 2.60 -4.93 27.15
C ILE A 106 1.21 -4.68 26.57
N GLU A 107 0.58 -3.57 27.00
CA GLU A 107 -0.72 -3.12 26.49
C GLU A 107 -0.73 -3.12 24.96
N ASN A 108 -1.88 -3.38 24.35
CA ASN A 108 -2.01 -3.53 22.90
C ASN A 108 -2.68 -2.28 22.29
N PRO A 109 -1.97 -1.16 22.12
CA PRO A 109 -2.54 -0.03 21.39
C PRO A 109 -2.87 -0.49 19.97
N PHE A 110 -3.99 -0.01 19.45
CA PHE A 110 -4.56 -0.40 18.16
C PHE A 110 -5.12 -1.84 18.07
N LYS A 111 -5.20 -2.62 19.15
CA LYS A 111 -6.01 -3.85 19.12
C LYS A 111 -7.49 -3.46 19.11
N ILE A 112 -8.18 -3.85 18.05
CA ILE A 112 -9.62 -3.64 17.86
C ILE A 112 -10.21 -4.97 17.39
N PRO A 113 -10.97 -5.69 18.23
CA PRO A 113 -11.65 -6.92 17.84
C PRO A 113 -12.52 -6.74 16.60
N SER A 114 -12.61 -7.76 15.75
CA SER A 114 -13.32 -7.66 14.46
C SER A 114 -14.79 -7.26 14.59
N GLN A 115 -15.47 -7.67 15.67
CA GLN A 115 -16.84 -7.27 15.95
C GLN A 115 -16.93 -5.75 16.22
N GLU A 116 -15.99 -5.22 17.00
CA GLU A 116 -15.93 -3.79 17.29
C GLU A 116 -15.62 -2.98 16.03
N GLN A 117 -14.74 -3.46 15.15
CA GLN A 117 -14.45 -2.79 13.87
C GLN A 117 -15.73 -2.55 13.04
N ALA A 118 -16.61 -3.54 12.95
CA ALA A 118 -17.89 -3.42 12.25
C ALA A 118 -18.83 -2.43 12.95
N SER A 119 -18.95 -2.50 14.28
CA SER A 119 -19.78 -1.57 15.05
C SER A 119 -19.29 -0.12 14.95
N LEU A 120 -17.98 0.11 15.04
CA LEU A 120 -17.37 1.43 14.84
C LEU A 120 -17.66 1.96 13.44
N GLY A 121 -17.56 1.11 12.41
CA GLY A 121 -17.89 1.49 11.04
C GLY A 121 -19.36 1.88 10.86
N GLN A 122 -20.28 1.10 11.43
CA GLN A 122 -21.72 1.38 11.37
C GLN A 122 -22.11 2.65 12.14
N LEU A 123 -21.49 2.91 13.29
CA LEU A 123 -21.71 4.15 14.05
C LEU A 123 -21.20 5.38 13.30
N MET A 124 -20.25 5.22 12.40
CA MET A 124 -19.72 6.31 11.59
C MET A 124 -20.55 6.61 10.34
N LEU A 125 -21.58 5.81 10.03
CA LEU A 125 -22.52 6.12 8.95
C LEU A 125 -23.39 7.31 9.35
N ARG A 126 -23.39 8.36 8.53
CA ARG A 126 -24.15 9.58 8.82
C ARG A 126 -25.66 9.33 8.84
N GLU A 127 -26.16 8.39 8.03
CA GLU A 127 -27.59 8.03 7.98
C GLU A 127 -28.16 7.62 9.33
N ARG A 128 -27.32 7.10 10.23
CA ARG A 128 -27.73 6.72 11.58
C ARG A 128 -28.08 7.92 12.47
N TRP A 129 -27.61 9.11 12.11
CA TRP A 129 -27.70 10.32 12.92
C TRP A 129 -28.53 11.42 12.25
N LEU A 130 -29.45 11.05 11.34
CA LEU A 130 -30.30 12.02 10.63
C LEU A 130 -31.21 12.81 11.58
N GLU A 131 -31.60 12.22 12.71
CA GLU A 131 -32.40 12.87 13.75
C GLU A 131 -31.55 13.74 14.71
N TYR A 132 -30.22 13.67 14.61
CA TYR A 132 -29.31 14.39 15.48
C TYR A 132 -29.06 15.82 14.96
N ASN A 133 -29.34 16.81 15.80
CA ASN A 133 -29.16 18.23 15.46
C ASN A 133 -27.72 18.68 15.76
N PHE A 134 -26.79 18.44 14.84
CA PHE A 134 -25.40 18.90 14.97
C PHE A 134 -25.30 20.43 15.06
N ARG A 135 -24.58 20.93 16.07
CA ARG A 135 -24.33 22.37 16.29
C ARG A 135 -23.46 22.94 15.16
N GLY A 136 -24.10 23.38 14.09
CA GLY A 136 -23.45 24.02 12.93
C GLY A 136 -23.68 23.32 11.60
N GLY A 137 -24.47 22.25 11.57
CA GLY A 137 -24.93 21.66 10.31
C GLY A 137 -25.91 22.57 9.60
N SER A 138 -25.57 23.04 8.39
CA SER A 138 -26.58 23.56 7.47
C SER A 138 -27.61 22.45 7.22
N PRO A 139 -28.93 22.72 7.24
CA PRO A 139 -29.94 21.72 6.92
C PRO A 139 -29.72 21.23 5.49
N HIS A 140 -29.02 20.10 5.34
CA HIS A 140 -28.57 19.62 4.06
C HIS A 140 -29.76 19.04 3.28
N LYS A 141 -30.14 19.74 2.21
CA LYS A 141 -31.00 19.21 1.15
C LYS A 141 -30.34 17.96 0.53
N THR A 142 -30.76 16.79 1.02
CA THR A 142 -31.28 15.64 0.26
C THR A 142 -30.65 15.36 -1.11
N SER A 143 -29.81 14.31 -1.20
CA SER A 143 -30.07 13.08 -1.98
C SER A 143 -28.79 12.35 -2.44
N SER A 144 -27.63 13.02 -2.48
CA SER A 144 -26.41 12.44 -3.07
C SER A 144 -25.45 11.75 -2.08
N TYR A 145 -25.74 11.78 -0.79
CA TYR A 145 -24.78 11.40 0.27
C TYR A 145 -25.24 10.26 1.18
N ALA A 146 -26.07 9.34 0.68
CA ALA A 146 -26.52 8.15 1.40
C ALA A 146 -25.35 7.39 2.08
N HIS A 147 -24.16 7.43 1.48
CA HIS A 147 -22.98 6.75 2.03
C HIS A 147 -21.92 7.69 2.61
N SER A 148 -22.32 8.87 3.09
CA SER A 148 -21.40 9.78 3.79
C SER A 148 -21.12 9.31 5.21
N GLY A 149 -19.85 9.41 5.61
CA GLY A 149 -19.45 9.20 7.00
C GLY A 149 -19.55 10.49 7.81
N VAL A 150 -19.71 10.35 9.12
CA VAL A 150 -19.64 11.42 10.12
C VAL A 150 -18.35 12.23 9.94
N HIS A 151 -18.43 13.56 10.01
CA HIS A 151 -17.27 14.46 9.94
C HIS A 151 -16.58 14.63 11.30
N PHE A 152 -15.38 15.20 11.33
CA PHE A 152 -14.63 15.32 12.60
C PHE A 152 -15.32 16.17 13.69
N PRO A 153 -15.92 17.34 13.39
CA PRO A 153 -16.66 18.10 14.40
C PRO A 153 -17.89 17.34 14.93
N GLU A 154 -18.62 16.69 14.02
CA GLU A 154 -19.76 15.82 14.35
C GLU A 154 -19.32 14.63 15.22
N PHE A 155 -18.17 14.03 14.90
CA PHE A 155 -17.56 12.96 15.69
C PHE A 155 -17.25 13.41 17.12
N THR A 156 -16.67 14.59 17.30
CA THR A 156 -16.37 15.12 18.63
C THR A 156 -17.63 15.43 19.43
N GLU A 157 -18.66 15.96 18.78
CA GLU A 157 -19.96 16.23 19.40
C GLU A 157 -20.65 14.93 19.82
N LEU A 158 -20.71 13.92 18.94
CA LEU A 158 -21.26 12.60 19.28
C LEU A 158 -20.49 11.91 20.40
N LEU A 159 -19.17 12.03 20.42
CA LEU A 159 -18.34 11.44 21.48
C LEU A 159 -18.65 12.03 22.87
N GLU A 160 -19.05 13.30 22.92
CA GLU A 160 -19.32 14.04 24.16
C GLU A 160 -20.80 13.95 24.58
N GLU A 161 -21.73 14.00 23.62
CA GLU A 161 -23.15 14.11 23.89
C GLU A 161 -23.92 12.77 23.76
N ASN A 162 -23.41 11.80 22.99
CA ASN A 162 -24.09 10.51 22.76
C ASN A 162 -23.43 9.35 23.54
N SER A 163 -24.19 8.75 24.46
CA SER A 163 -23.69 7.66 25.32
C SER A 163 -23.36 6.37 24.57
N GLU A 164 -24.10 6.02 23.51
CA GLU A 164 -23.81 4.85 22.69
C GLU A 164 -22.49 5.05 21.93
N PHE A 165 -22.34 6.19 21.26
CA PHE A 165 -21.12 6.53 20.51
C PHE A 165 -19.90 6.55 21.43
N SER A 166 -20.05 7.19 22.61
CA SER A 166 -19.01 7.24 23.64
C SER A 166 -18.65 5.86 24.19
N ARG A 167 -19.63 4.96 24.37
CA ARG A 167 -19.38 3.57 24.81
C ARG A 167 -18.43 2.81 23.87
N TRP A 168 -18.55 3.04 22.57
CA TRP A 168 -17.73 2.34 21.57
C TRP A 168 -16.41 3.06 21.26
N PHE A 169 -16.42 4.38 21.10
CA PHE A 169 -15.21 5.14 20.76
C PHE A 169 -14.38 5.58 21.97
N GLY A 170 -14.97 5.66 23.17
CA GLY A 170 -14.28 6.06 24.40
C GLY A 170 -13.06 5.20 24.71
N PRO A 171 -13.20 3.86 24.82
CA PRO A 171 -12.07 2.96 25.06
C PRO A 171 -10.99 3.06 23.98
N LEU A 172 -11.39 3.25 22.71
CA LEU A 172 -10.45 3.42 21.60
C LEU A 172 -9.66 4.73 21.74
N VAL A 173 -10.32 5.84 22.10
CA VAL A 173 -9.65 7.13 22.32
C VAL A 173 -8.68 7.04 23.50
N GLU A 174 -9.06 6.36 24.59
CA GLU A 174 -8.18 6.14 25.75
C GLU A 174 -6.97 5.28 25.40
N ALA A 175 -7.16 4.19 24.65
CA ALA A 175 -6.09 3.31 24.20
C ALA A 175 -5.12 4.00 23.21
N LEU A 176 -5.58 5.03 22.51
CA LEU A 176 -4.78 5.84 21.58
C LEU A 176 -4.10 7.04 22.24
N ASN A 177 -4.22 7.21 23.56
CA ASN A 177 -3.53 8.29 24.25
C ASN A 177 -2.02 8.21 24.02
N PRO A 178 -1.34 9.32 23.71
CA PRO A 178 0.10 9.34 23.43
C PRO A 178 0.93 8.74 24.56
N ASP A 179 0.50 8.90 25.82
CA ASP A 179 1.23 8.36 26.98
C ASP A 179 1.30 6.82 26.95
N HIS A 180 0.24 6.15 26.47
CA HIS A 180 0.22 4.70 26.26
C HIS A 180 1.04 4.29 25.02
N VAL A 181 1.01 5.11 23.96
CA VAL A 181 1.65 4.82 22.66
C VAL A 181 3.16 5.14 22.63
N ILE A 182 3.65 6.04 23.50
CA ILE A 182 5.06 6.46 23.54
C ILE A 182 5.89 5.54 24.47
N GLY A 183 5.31 5.00 25.56
CA GLY A 183 5.99 4.03 26.45
C GLY A 183 6.11 2.61 25.88
N ALA A 184 5.34 2.35 24.84
CA ALA A 184 5.35 1.23 23.91
C ALA A 184 6.71 0.64 23.49
N SER A 185 6.98 -0.63 23.84
CA SER A 185 8.12 -1.40 23.33
C SER A 185 8.14 -1.55 21.80
N ASP A 186 9.25 -2.07 21.27
CA ASP A 186 9.42 -2.39 19.84
C ASP A 186 8.33 -3.33 19.29
N SER A 187 7.72 -4.16 20.14
CA SER A 187 6.60 -5.04 19.75
C SER A 187 5.33 -4.28 19.34
N GLN A 188 5.04 -3.14 19.98
CA GLN A 188 3.90 -2.31 19.58
C GLN A 188 4.16 -1.57 18.26
N ASN A 189 5.42 -1.39 17.89
CA ASN A 189 5.78 -0.90 16.56
C ASN A 189 5.46 -1.94 15.47
N LEU A 190 5.40 -3.24 15.81
CA LEU A 190 5.06 -4.30 14.84
C LEU A 190 3.64 -4.15 14.32
N ARG A 191 2.63 -4.07 15.19
CA ARG A 191 1.22 -3.93 14.75
C ARG A 191 1.04 -2.67 13.92
N LEU A 192 1.57 -1.55 14.39
CA LEU A 192 1.50 -0.27 13.66
C LEU A 192 2.16 -0.38 12.29
N GLY A 193 3.37 -0.94 12.21
CA GLY A 193 4.10 -1.15 10.96
C GLY A 193 3.35 -2.06 10.00
N LEU A 194 2.89 -3.23 10.48
CA LEU A 194 2.09 -4.17 9.68
C LEU A 194 0.80 -3.53 9.16
N PHE A 195 0.13 -2.74 10.00
CA PHE A 195 -1.10 -2.04 9.63
C PHE A 195 -0.84 -0.97 8.58
N GLN A 196 0.23 -0.19 8.74
CA GLN A 196 0.67 0.78 7.73
C GLN A 196 0.97 0.11 6.39
N THR A 197 1.71 -1.01 6.40
CA THR A 197 1.99 -1.78 5.17
C THR A 197 0.70 -2.26 4.52
N ALA A 198 -0.24 -2.80 5.30
CA ALA A 198 -1.51 -3.29 4.76
C ALA A 198 -2.39 -2.15 4.19
N LEU A 199 -2.34 -0.95 4.78
CA LEU A 199 -2.99 0.25 4.23
C LEU A 199 -2.34 0.71 2.92
N VAL A 200 -1.01 0.63 2.81
CA VAL A 200 -0.30 0.91 1.55
C VAL A 200 -0.72 -0.07 0.46
N ASP A 201 -0.78 -1.37 0.77
CA ASP A 201 -1.24 -2.39 -0.18
C ASP A 201 -2.69 -2.09 -0.66
N LEU A 202 -3.55 -1.66 0.25
CA LEU A 202 -4.92 -1.24 -0.08
C LEU A 202 -4.95 -0.01 -0.99
N VAL A 203 -4.16 1.02 -0.65
CA VAL A 203 -4.05 2.25 -1.46
C VAL A 203 -3.57 1.93 -2.87
N ASP A 204 -2.56 1.06 -3.00
CA ASP A 204 -2.01 0.65 -4.29
C ASP A 204 -2.97 -0.20 -5.10
N PHE A 205 -3.74 -1.04 -4.45
CA PHE A 205 -4.77 -1.83 -5.12
C PHE A 205 -5.90 -0.94 -5.67
N LEU A 206 -6.31 0.07 -4.89
CA LEU A 206 -7.41 0.97 -5.26
C LEU A 206 -6.99 2.06 -6.27
N ASP A 207 -5.75 2.52 -6.23
CA ASP A 207 -5.17 3.51 -7.14
C ASP A 207 -3.79 2.99 -7.60
N PRO A 208 -3.71 2.07 -8.58
CA PRO A 208 -2.45 1.45 -8.97
C PRO A 208 -1.55 2.39 -9.77
N ALA A 209 -0.24 2.30 -9.53
CA ALA A 209 0.76 2.95 -10.38
C ALA A 209 0.82 2.30 -11.77
N PRO A 210 1.13 3.07 -12.83
CA PRO A 210 1.40 4.51 -12.89
C PRO A 210 0.15 5.38 -13.05
N MET A 211 -1.04 4.77 -13.09
CA MET A 211 -2.31 5.43 -13.39
C MET A 211 -2.87 6.29 -12.26
N CYS A 212 -2.13 6.41 -11.15
CA CYS A 212 -2.45 7.17 -9.94
C CYS A 212 -3.25 8.46 -10.20
N THR A 213 -4.58 8.40 -10.14
CA THR A 213 -5.43 9.56 -10.50
C THR A 213 -5.89 10.33 -9.28
N ILE A 214 -5.94 9.70 -8.10
CA ILE A 214 -6.58 10.26 -6.91
C ILE A 214 -5.52 10.74 -5.91
N ILE A 215 -4.48 9.94 -5.68
CA ILE A 215 -3.40 10.30 -4.75
C ILE A 215 -2.17 10.75 -5.54
N PRO A 216 -1.76 12.03 -5.42
CA PRO A 216 -0.57 12.54 -6.09
C PRO A 216 0.69 11.75 -5.74
N ALA A 217 1.58 11.57 -6.72
CA ALA A 217 2.81 10.79 -6.57
C ALA A 217 3.71 11.27 -5.39
N TYR A 218 3.75 12.57 -5.11
CA TYR A 218 4.55 13.10 -3.99
C TYR A 218 4.02 12.67 -2.61
N ARG A 219 2.70 12.44 -2.47
CA ARG A 219 2.12 11.90 -1.23
C ARG A 219 2.45 10.43 -1.08
N ARG A 220 2.45 9.68 -2.17
CA ARG A 220 2.77 8.24 -2.17
C ARG A 220 4.16 7.93 -1.63
N ARG A 221 5.17 8.74 -1.97
CA ARG A 221 6.53 8.58 -1.41
C ARG A 221 6.54 8.57 0.12
N ARG A 222 5.67 9.35 0.76
CA ARG A 222 5.52 9.34 2.23
C ARG A 222 4.84 8.07 2.73
N LEU A 223 3.88 7.55 1.96
CA LEU A 223 3.21 6.29 2.28
C LEU A 223 4.20 5.11 2.26
N TYR A 224 5.16 5.11 1.32
CA TYR A 224 6.13 4.02 1.18
C TYR A 224 7.36 4.12 2.07
N THR A 225 7.61 5.25 2.74
CA THR A 225 8.78 5.36 3.62
C THR A 225 8.61 4.38 4.77
N PRO A 226 9.30 3.23 4.78
CA PRO A 226 9.00 2.23 5.78
C PRO A 226 9.50 2.76 7.13
N PRO A 227 8.75 2.58 8.25
CA PRO A 227 9.41 2.51 9.54
C PRO A 227 10.49 1.43 9.43
N ARG A 228 11.65 1.59 10.10
CA ARG A 228 12.82 0.67 10.04
C ARG A 228 12.50 -0.78 10.46
N MET A 229 11.56 -1.45 9.80
CA MET A 229 11.13 -2.81 10.09
C MET A 229 11.75 -3.77 9.10
N VAL A 230 12.09 -4.94 9.64
CA VAL A 230 12.56 -6.16 8.97
C VAL A 230 11.78 -6.39 7.69
N HIS A 231 12.46 -6.80 6.61
CA HIS A 231 11.87 -7.17 5.34
C HIS A 231 10.71 -8.16 5.52
N THR A 232 9.48 -7.67 5.68
CA THR A 232 8.30 -8.50 5.66
C THR A 232 8.07 -8.89 4.21
N LYS A 233 8.52 -10.08 3.83
CA LYS A 233 8.15 -10.68 2.55
C LYS A 233 6.63 -10.65 2.44
N LEU A 234 6.11 -10.19 1.30
CA LEU A 234 4.67 -10.24 1.02
C LEU A 234 4.18 -11.66 1.31
N PRO A 235 3.04 -11.88 1.98
CA PRO A 235 2.52 -13.23 2.20
C PRO A 235 2.49 -13.99 0.87
N GLN A 236 3.01 -15.22 0.84
CA GLN A 236 3.22 -15.98 -0.40
C GLN A 236 1.94 -16.07 -1.26
N THR A 237 0.78 -16.15 -0.62
CA THR A 237 -0.53 -16.14 -1.29
C THR A 237 -0.81 -14.82 -2.01
N LEU A 238 -0.53 -13.67 -1.40
CA LEU A 238 -0.63 -12.38 -2.07
C LEU A 238 0.41 -12.26 -3.17
N ALA A 239 1.67 -12.66 -2.91
CA ALA A 239 2.74 -12.63 -3.90
C ALA A 239 2.36 -13.42 -5.16
N ASN A 240 1.82 -14.64 -4.99
CA ASN A 240 1.34 -15.49 -6.06
C ASN A 240 0.18 -14.85 -6.83
N ILE A 241 -0.77 -14.21 -6.13
CA ILE A 241 -1.89 -13.56 -6.81
C ILE A 241 -1.42 -12.31 -7.59
N TYR A 242 -0.48 -11.55 -7.04
CA TYR A 242 0.12 -10.41 -7.74
C TYR A 242 0.94 -10.86 -8.97
N SER A 243 1.70 -11.95 -8.86
CA SER A 243 2.41 -12.52 -10.01
C SER A 243 1.43 -13.05 -11.07
N GLU A 244 0.35 -13.73 -10.67
CA GLU A 244 -0.67 -14.21 -11.60
C GLU A 244 -1.49 -13.08 -12.27
N GLU A 245 -1.71 -11.95 -11.59
CA GLU A 245 -2.31 -10.75 -12.20
C GLU A 245 -1.32 -10.03 -13.12
N ALA A 246 -0.02 -10.03 -12.80
CA ALA A 246 1.01 -9.53 -13.69
C ALA A 246 1.02 -10.34 -15.00
N ASP A 247 1.06 -11.67 -14.89
CA ASP A 247 0.99 -12.61 -16.02
C ASP A 247 -0.27 -12.46 -16.90
N GLN A 248 -1.37 -11.89 -16.37
CA GLN A 248 -2.60 -11.62 -17.15
C GLN A 248 -2.67 -10.21 -17.72
N ARG A 249 -2.07 -9.21 -17.05
CA ARG A 249 -1.85 -7.89 -17.66
C ARG A 249 -0.82 -7.95 -18.77
N ASP A 250 -0.10 -9.07 -18.90
CA ASP A 250 0.70 -9.40 -20.07
C ASP A 250 -0.10 -9.62 -21.36
N GLY A 251 -1.44 -9.63 -21.32
CA GLY A 251 -2.25 -9.39 -22.53
C GLY A 251 -2.14 -7.95 -23.07
N MET A 252 -1.60 -7.03 -22.28
CA MET A 252 -1.23 -5.64 -22.61
C MET A 252 0.28 -5.39 -22.57
N LEU A 253 1.11 -6.41 -22.25
CA LEU A 253 2.42 -6.45 -22.89
C LEU A 253 2.16 -6.49 -24.40
N PRO A 254 3.05 -5.96 -25.25
CA PRO A 254 3.05 -6.34 -26.65
C PRO A 254 2.87 -7.85 -26.69
N GLN A 255 1.86 -8.36 -27.42
CA GLN A 255 1.81 -9.79 -27.69
C GLN A 255 3.11 -10.09 -28.45
N PHE A 256 4.13 -10.49 -27.70
CA PHE A 256 5.39 -10.86 -28.28
C PHE A 256 5.09 -12.17 -28.98
N HIS A 257 4.92 -12.09 -30.29
CA HIS A 257 5.00 -13.22 -31.17
C HIS A 257 6.45 -13.72 -31.09
N GLY A 258 6.76 -14.39 -29.98
CA GLY A 258 8.05 -15.00 -29.74
C GLY A 258 8.29 -15.97 -30.86
N VAL A 259 9.34 -15.71 -31.64
CA VAL A 259 9.92 -16.75 -32.48
C VAL A 259 10.40 -17.83 -31.49
N PRO A 260 10.06 -19.11 -31.68
CA PRO A 260 10.56 -20.15 -30.80
C PRO A 260 12.10 -20.07 -30.72
N ASN A 261 12.65 -20.12 -29.49
CA ASN A 261 14.07 -20.00 -29.15
C ASN A 261 14.67 -18.58 -29.03
N THR A 262 13.87 -17.52 -28.91
CA THR A 262 14.39 -16.19 -28.56
C THR A 262 14.21 -15.86 -27.07
N VAL A 263 15.26 -15.33 -26.43
CA VAL A 263 15.21 -14.80 -25.05
C VAL A 263 14.96 -13.29 -25.08
N ASP A 264 14.01 -12.78 -24.30
CA ASP A 264 13.85 -11.32 -24.15
C ASP A 264 14.91 -10.77 -23.18
N VAL A 265 15.63 -9.72 -23.62
CA VAL A 265 16.68 -9.05 -22.82
C VAL A 265 16.32 -7.59 -22.65
N PHE A 266 16.14 -7.18 -21.40
CA PHE A 266 15.77 -5.81 -21.07
C PHE A 266 17.00 -4.99 -20.69
N VAL A 267 17.22 -3.91 -21.42
CA VAL A 267 18.43 -3.09 -21.31
C VAL A 267 18.05 -1.64 -21.05
N SER A 268 18.85 -0.95 -20.23
CA SER A 268 18.68 0.49 -20.03
C SER A 268 18.77 1.23 -21.36
N GLY A 269 17.81 2.11 -21.65
CA GLY A 269 17.88 3.04 -22.77
C GLY A 269 18.76 4.27 -22.46
N PRO A 270 19.14 5.06 -23.48
CA PRO A 270 19.91 6.28 -23.32
C PRO A 270 19.13 7.33 -22.51
N THR A 271 19.73 7.84 -21.45
CA THR A 271 19.15 8.92 -20.65
C THR A 271 19.23 10.24 -21.41
N GLY A 272 18.13 10.72 -22.02
CA GLY A 272 18.12 12.08 -22.57
C GLY A 272 17.16 12.40 -23.71
N VAL A 273 16.48 11.42 -24.30
CA VAL A 273 15.54 11.70 -25.40
C VAL A 273 14.11 11.66 -24.84
N GLY A 274 13.48 12.82 -24.71
CA GLY A 274 12.06 12.92 -24.35
C GLY A 274 11.20 12.29 -25.44
N SER A 275 10.95 10.98 -25.36
CA SER A 275 9.96 10.33 -26.21
C SER A 275 8.60 10.46 -25.56
N THR A 276 7.69 11.09 -26.29
CA THR A 276 6.25 11.07 -26.06
C THR A 276 5.74 9.65 -25.86
N PHE A 277 4.61 9.51 -25.16
CA PHE A 277 3.96 8.28 -24.66
C PHE A 277 3.61 7.16 -25.67
N HIS A 278 4.15 7.19 -26.89
CA HIS A 278 4.05 6.11 -27.86
C HIS A 278 5.39 5.40 -28.01
N THR A 279 5.38 4.11 -27.66
CA THR A 279 6.31 3.04 -28.05
C THR A 279 7.02 3.31 -29.38
N LYS A 280 8.12 4.04 -29.36
CA LYS A 280 9.21 3.86 -30.31
C LYS A 280 10.34 3.20 -29.54
N VAL A 281 10.49 1.90 -29.74
CA VAL A 281 11.69 1.16 -29.37
C VAL A 281 12.84 1.92 -30.02
N SER A 282 13.65 2.62 -29.22
CA SER A 282 14.89 3.17 -29.73
C SER A 282 15.88 2.01 -29.75
N ASN A 283 16.50 1.75 -30.90
CA ASN A 283 17.56 0.74 -31.03
C ASN A 283 18.88 1.21 -30.39
N VAL A 284 18.84 2.24 -29.57
CA VAL A 284 20.00 2.79 -28.90
C VAL A 284 20.10 2.14 -27.52
N ILE A 285 21.16 1.37 -27.32
CA ILE A 285 21.49 0.73 -26.05
C ILE A 285 22.11 1.78 -25.12
N GLY A 286 21.67 1.83 -23.87
CA GLY A 286 22.26 2.67 -22.83
C GLY A 286 23.63 2.15 -22.36
N ASP A 287 24.31 2.94 -21.54
CA ASP A 287 25.69 2.74 -21.08
C ASP A 287 25.83 1.77 -19.90
N CYS A 288 24.85 0.89 -19.67
CA CYS A 288 24.87 0.00 -18.51
C CYS A 288 25.85 -1.18 -18.71
N PRO A 289 26.92 -1.31 -17.91
CA PRO A 289 27.97 -2.32 -18.11
C PRO A 289 27.47 -3.75 -17.92
N TYR A 290 26.50 -4.00 -17.03
CA TYR A 290 25.94 -5.35 -16.87
C TYR A 290 24.99 -5.72 -18.00
N SER A 291 24.20 -4.76 -18.50
CA SER A 291 23.36 -5.01 -19.67
C SER A 291 24.24 -5.39 -20.86
N HIS A 292 25.35 -4.65 -21.03
CA HIS A 292 26.36 -4.97 -22.05
C HIS A 292 26.97 -6.37 -21.85
N ARG A 293 27.32 -6.75 -20.61
CA ARG A 293 27.87 -8.08 -20.31
C ARG A 293 26.88 -9.22 -20.64
N VAL A 294 25.59 -9.04 -20.35
CA VAL A 294 24.55 -10.03 -20.69
C VAL A 294 24.41 -10.17 -22.21
N LEU A 295 24.39 -9.04 -22.93
CA LEU A 295 24.33 -9.06 -24.40
C LEU A 295 25.56 -9.76 -25.00
N LEU A 296 26.78 -9.43 -24.56
CA LEU A 296 27.99 -10.11 -25.03
C LEU A 296 27.95 -11.62 -24.78
N ALA A 297 27.47 -12.06 -23.61
CA ALA A 297 27.37 -13.47 -23.29
C ALA A 297 26.34 -14.21 -24.17
N LEU A 298 25.25 -13.55 -24.55
CA LEU A 298 24.24 -14.11 -25.46
C LEU A 298 24.74 -14.18 -26.90
N GLU A 299 25.45 -13.15 -27.36
CA GLU A 299 26.12 -13.11 -28.66
C GLU A 299 27.20 -14.20 -28.77
N GLU A 300 28.05 -14.33 -27.74
CA GLU A 300 29.11 -15.35 -27.69
C GLU A 300 28.54 -16.78 -27.72
N LYS A 301 27.40 -17.00 -27.05
CA LYS A 301 26.69 -18.28 -27.05
C LYS A 301 25.78 -18.50 -28.26
N GLN A 302 25.70 -17.54 -29.19
CA GLN A 302 24.81 -17.56 -30.35
C GLN A 302 23.33 -17.82 -29.98
N VAL A 303 22.90 -17.35 -28.82
CA VAL A 303 21.51 -17.48 -28.38
C VAL A 303 20.72 -16.34 -29.00
N SER A 304 19.70 -16.64 -29.80
CA SER A 304 18.83 -15.59 -30.35
C SER A 304 18.11 -14.86 -29.23
N TYR A 305 18.06 -13.53 -29.30
CA TYR A 305 17.40 -12.72 -28.30
C TYR A 305 16.66 -11.53 -28.91
N ASN A 306 15.67 -11.03 -28.19
CA ASN A 306 14.92 -9.83 -28.53
C ASN A 306 15.27 -8.72 -27.52
N LEU A 307 15.81 -7.62 -28.03
CA LEU A 307 16.31 -6.52 -27.23
C LEU A 307 15.19 -5.51 -26.94
N ILE A 308 14.87 -5.31 -25.66
CA ILE A 308 13.86 -4.34 -25.23
C ILE A 308 14.54 -3.24 -24.43
N THR A 309 14.55 -2.01 -24.97
CA THR A 309 15.14 -0.85 -24.29
C THR A 309 14.13 -0.21 -23.31
N ILE A 310 14.56 0.00 -22.07
CA ILE A 310 13.76 0.61 -20.99
C ILE A 310 14.36 1.94 -20.59
N ASP A 311 13.60 3.03 -20.71
CA ASP A 311 14.00 4.31 -20.15
C ASP A 311 14.00 4.25 -18.61
N ARG A 312 15.16 4.52 -17.99
CA ARG A 312 15.29 4.55 -16.52
C ARG A 312 14.40 5.60 -15.86
N LYS A 313 14.13 6.71 -16.55
CA LYS A 313 13.27 7.81 -16.04
C LYS A 313 11.79 7.52 -16.24
N LEU A 314 11.45 6.74 -17.26
CA LEU A 314 10.07 6.43 -17.67
C LEU A 314 9.88 4.92 -17.76
N ARG A 315 10.06 4.24 -16.61
CA ARG A 315 9.87 2.79 -16.54
C ARG A 315 8.40 2.44 -16.80
N PRO A 316 8.11 1.51 -17.72
CA PRO A 316 6.74 1.12 -18.02
C PRO A 316 6.09 0.37 -16.85
N SER A 317 4.76 0.41 -16.78
CA SER A 317 3.97 -0.14 -15.66
C SER A 317 4.27 -1.61 -15.34
N TRP A 318 4.48 -2.42 -16.38
CA TRP A 318 4.77 -3.85 -16.24
C TRP A 318 6.13 -4.12 -15.58
N TYR A 319 7.11 -3.23 -15.70
CA TYR A 319 8.45 -3.39 -15.12
C TYR A 319 8.40 -3.52 -13.59
N TYR A 320 7.55 -2.73 -12.93
CA TYR A 320 7.38 -2.78 -11.47
C TYR A 320 6.64 -4.02 -10.97
N ASN A 321 5.88 -4.69 -11.85
CA ASN A 321 5.18 -5.91 -11.49
C ASN A 321 6.12 -7.12 -11.53
N VAL A 322 7.08 -7.12 -12.47
CA VAL A 322 8.12 -8.17 -12.59
C VAL A 322 9.22 -7.97 -11.54
N HIS A 323 9.53 -6.72 -11.19
CA HIS A 323 10.57 -6.35 -10.22
C HIS A 323 10.00 -5.54 -9.04
N PRO A 324 9.29 -6.18 -8.10
CA PRO A 324 8.79 -5.50 -6.91
C PRO A 324 9.91 -4.85 -6.07
N GLU A 325 11.12 -5.39 -6.10
CA GLU A 325 12.32 -4.81 -5.46
C GLU A 325 12.79 -3.50 -6.11
N ALA A 326 12.54 -3.31 -7.42
CA ALA A 326 12.84 -2.06 -8.10
C ALA A 326 11.87 -0.94 -7.70
N LYS A 327 10.71 -1.29 -7.14
CA LYS A 327 9.79 -0.35 -6.48
C LYS A 327 10.39 0.18 -5.17
N VAL A 328 11.11 -0.68 -4.43
CA VAL A 328 11.80 -0.32 -3.16
C VAL A 328 13.02 0.56 -3.43
N ARG A 329 13.78 0.29 -4.50
CA ARG A 329 15.02 1.05 -4.82
C ARG A 329 14.80 2.45 -5.39
N LEU A 330 13.62 2.77 -5.92
CA LEU A 330 13.29 4.16 -6.28
C LEU A 330 13.33 5.10 -5.06
N ASP A 331 13.28 4.55 -3.85
CA ASP A 331 13.37 5.30 -2.59
C ASP A 331 14.81 5.38 -2.03
N GLU A 332 15.76 4.59 -2.55
CA GLU A 332 17.13 4.46 -2.00
C GLU A 332 18.22 5.28 -2.71
N ASP A 333 17.92 6.04 -3.77
CA ASP A 333 18.89 6.98 -4.39
C ASP A 333 19.30 8.16 -3.47
N LEU A 334 19.02 8.07 -2.16
CA LEU A 334 19.51 8.96 -1.11
C LEU A 334 20.13 8.27 0.11
N CYS A 335 20.28 6.94 0.16
CA CYS A 335 20.99 6.29 1.27
C CYS A 335 21.83 5.09 0.80
N ALA A 336 23.13 5.19 1.05
CA ALA A 336 24.16 4.24 0.65
C ALA A 336 24.07 2.87 1.36
N GLY A 337 24.45 1.83 0.62
CA GLY A 337 25.27 0.71 1.09
C GLY A 337 24.56 -0.50 1.71
N ALA A 338 24.42 -1.58 0.92
CA ALA A 338 24.56 -2.95 1.42
C ALA A 338 24.81 -3.94 0.27
N GLN A 339 25.88 -4.72 0.38
CA GLN A 339 26.29 -5.80 -0.53
C GLN A 339 25.56 -7.12 -0.20
N GLY A 340 25.38 -7.94 -1.24
CA GLY A 340 25.34 -9.39 -1.12
C GLY A 340 24.11 -10.04 -1.75
N MET A 341 24.27 -10.68 -2.91
CA MET A 341 23.61 -11.95 -3.25
C MET A 341 24.25 -12.56 -4.51
N GLY A 342 24.67 -13.82 -4.39
CA GLY A 342 25.33 -14.61 -5.43
C GLY A 342 24.36 -15.09 -6.50
N MET A 343 24.89 -15.30 -7.71
CA MET A 343 24.14 -15.77 -8.87
C MET A 343 24.02 -17.30 -8.85
N GLY A 344 22.78 -17.80 -8.81
CA GLY A 344 22.43 -19.16 -9.22
C GLY A 344 21.88 -19.13 -10.65
N MET A 345 22.48 -19.92 -11.55
CA MET A 345 22.01 -20.12 -12.91
C MET A 345 21.05 -21.30 -12.94
N GLU A 346 19.74 -21.07 -12.93
CA GLU A 346 18.75 -22.08 -13.36
C GLU A 346 17.36 -21.43 -13.45
N SER A 347 16.92 -21.10 -14.68
CA SER A 347 15.53 -21.07 -15.16
C SER A 347 15.39 -20.16 -16.38
N THR A 348 14.59 -20.60 -17.35
CA THR A 348 14.33 -20.04 -18.68
C THR A 348 13.46 -18.77 -18.67
N ARG A 349 13.66 -17.86 -17.71
CA ARG A 349 12.94 -16.58 -17.62
C ARG A 349 13.93 -15.42 -17.70
N GLY A 350 13.57 -14.40 -18.50
CA GLY A 350 14.44 -13.35 -19.02
C GLY A 350 15.40 -12.69 -18.02
N TYR A 351 16.54 -12.23 -18.53
CA TYR A 351 17.63 -11.65 -17.75
C TYR A 351 17.51 -10.12 -17.70
N ILE A 352 17.56 -9.53 -16.49
CA ILE A 352 17.61 -8.08 -16.29
C ILE A 352 18.81 -7.72 -15.41
N CYS A 353 19.53 -6.67 -15.81
CA CYS A 353 20.68 -6.14 -15.11
C CYS A 353 20.32 -5.56 -13.71
N PRO A 354 21.03 -5.91 -12.63
CA PRO A 354 20.93 -5.20 -11.36
C PRO A 354 21.59 -3.81 -11.44
N ASP A 355 20.90 -2.78 -10.93
CA ASP A 355 21.42 -1.41 -10.84
C ASP A 355 22.73 -1.37 -10.01
N ALA A 356 23.86 -0.95 -10.60
CA ALA A 356 25.03 -0.50 -9.82
C ALA A 356 24.92 0.97 -9.49
N GLN A 357 25.14 1.28 -8.22
CA GLN A 357 25.51 2.62 -7.78
C GLN A 357 26.98 2.87 -8.13
N THR A 358 27.26 3.91 -8.90
CA THR A 358 28.60 4.47 -9.06
C THR A 358 28.89 5.36 -7.85
N THR A 359 29.63 4.85 -6.85
CA THR A 359 30.28 5.71 -5.87
C THR A 359 31.51 6.33 -6.52
N ASN A 360 31.39 7.58 -6.98
CA ASN A 360 32.56 8.41 -7.28
C ASN A 360 33.10 8.95 -5.95
N THR A 361 34.09 8.26 -5.38
CA THR A 361 35.07 8.88 -4.48
C THR A 361 36.19 9.42 -5.36
N GLY A 362 36.15 10.73 -5.60
CA GLY A 362 37.30 11.53 -6.02
C GLY A 362 37.71 12.43 -4.87
#